data_AF-A0A447MWT2-F1
#
_entry.id   AF-A0A447MWT2-F1
#
_cell.length_a   1.000
_cell.length_b   1.000
_cell.length_c   1.000
_cell.angle_alpha   90.00
_cell.angle_beta   90.00
_cell.angle_gamma   90.00
#
_symmetry.space_group_name_H-M   'P 1'
#
loop_
_entity.id
_entity.type
_entity.pdbx_description
1 polymer ?
#
loop_
_entity_poly.entity_id
_entity_poly.type
_entity_poly.pdbx_seq_one_letter_code
_entity_poly.pdbx_strand_id
1 'polypeptide(L)'
;MVWFTLSYIPIAHMVWGGGLLAAHGALDFAGGTVVHINAAIAGLVGAYLIGKRVGFGKEAFKPHNLPMVFTGTAILYIGWFGFNAGSAGSANEIAALAFVNTVVATAAAILGWIIGEWTLRGKPSLLGACSGAIAGLVGVTPACGYVGVGGALVIGVIAGLAGLVGSHHA
;
A
#
# COMPACT_ATOMS: atom_id res chain seq x y z
N MET A 1 9.15 -8.33 18.66
CA MET A 1 9.99 -9.53 18.51
C MET A 1 9.18 -10.73 18.07
N VAL A 2 8.14 -11.16 18.80
CA VAL A 2 7.31 -12.33 18.42
C VAL A 2 6.77 -12.27 16.99
N TRP A 3 6.10 -11.17 16.60
CA TRP A 3 5.55 -11.03 15.24
C TRP A 3 6.62 -11.10 14.15
N PHE A 4 7.79 -10.50 14.37
CA PHE A 4 8.89 -10.57 13.42
C PHE A 4 9.39 -12.00 13.25
N THR A 5 9.64 -12.70 14.36
CA THR A 5 10.19 -14.06 14.35
C THR A 5 9.20 -15.11 13.81
N LEU A 6 7.91 -15.00 14.15
CA LEU A 6 6.92 -16.04 13.88
C LEU A 6 5.92 -15.69 12.76
N SER A 7 5.86 -14.44 12.31
CA SER A 7 5.03 -14.01 11.17
C SER A 7 5.90 -13.58 10.01
N TYR A 8 6.70 -12.52 10.19
CA TYR A 8 7.47 -11.93 9.10
C TYR A 8 8.49 -12.89 8.49
N ILE A 9 9.35 -13.51 9.31
CA ILE A 9 10.38 -14.45 8.81
C ILE A 9 9.74 -15.65 8.07
N PRO A 10 8.76 -16.38 8.64
CA PRO A 10 8.12 -17.48 7.94
C PRO A 10 7.44 -17.06 6.63
N ILE A 11 6.71 -15.94 6.61
CA ILE A 11 6.02 -15.48 5.39
C ILE A 11 7.04 -15.05 4.33
N ALA A 12 8.12 -14.36 4.72
CA ALA A 12 9.20 -14.02 3.80
C ALA A 12 9.85 -15.29 3.20
N HIS A 13 10.08 -16.32 4.02
CA HIS A 13 10.59 -17.60 3.53
C HIS A 13 9.58 -18.31 2.59
N MET A 14 8.30 -18.28 2.93
CA MET A 14 7.25 -18.87 2.10
C MET A 14 7.17 -18.25 0.71
N VAL A 15 7.38 -16.93 0.57
CA VAL A 15 7.20 -16.19 -0.68
C VAL A 15 8.51 -16.00 -1.45
N TRP A 16 9.59 -15.62 -0.78
CA TRP A 16 10.87 -15.26 -1.42
C TRP A 16 12.01 -16.24 -1.11
N GLY A 17 11.86 -17.08 -0.08
CA GLY A 17 12.87 -18.05 0.33
C GLY A 17 12.73 -19.44 -0.30
N GLY A 18 11.91 -19.59 -1.34
CA GLY A 18 11.62 -20.89 -1.96
C GLY A 18 10.70 -21.81 -1.14
N GLY A 19 9.99 -21.25 -0.15
CA GLY A 19 9.07 -22.00 0.70
C GLY A 19 7.70 -22.27 0.05
N LEU A 20 6.70 -22.47 0.90
CA LEU A 20 5.38 -22.97 0.51
C LEU A 20 4.71 -22.18 -0.62
N LEU A 21 4.61 -20.86 -0.51
CA LEU A 21 3.85 -20.04 -1.48
C LEU A 21 4.59 -19.92 -2.81
N ALA A 22 5.91 -19.81 -2.77
CA ALA A 22 6.76 -19.86 -3.96
C ALA A 22 6.59 -21.21 -4.70
N ALA A 23 6.56 -22.33 -3.98
CA ALA A 23 6.35 -23.66 -4.55
C ALA A 23 4.96 -23.82 -5.21
N HIS A 24 3.96 -23.06 -4.76
CA HIS A 24 2.63 -23.01 -5.38
C HIS A 24 2.52 -22.00 -6.53
N GLY A 25 3.62 -21.33 -6.90
CA GLY A 25 3.63 -20.34 -7.99
C GLY A 25 3.01 -18.99 -7.64
N ALA A 26 2.93 -18.64 -6.34
CA ALA A 26 2.45 -17.32 -5.93
C ALA A 26 3.41 -16.23 -6.43
N LEU A 27 2.85 -15.19 -7.05
CA LEU A 27 3.62 -14.03 -7.54
C LEU A 27 3.43 -12.85 -6.60
N ASP A 28 4.55 -12.40 -6.03
CA ASP A 28 4.60 -11.22 -5.17
C ASP A 28 5.96 -10.54 -5.33
N PHE A 29 6.01 -9.56 -6.24
CA PHE A 29 7.26 -8.96 -6.70
C PHE A 29 8.02 -8.25 -5.57
N ALA A 30 7.33 -7.39 -4.82
CA ALA A 30 7.96 -6.55 -3.80
C ALA A 30 7.29 -6.61 -2.41
N GLY A 31 6.26 -7.45 -2.20
CA GLY A 31 5.78 -7.78 -0.85
C GLY A 31 4.37 -7.34 -0.52
N GLY A 32 3.43 -7.51 -1.46
CA GLY A 32 2.00 -7.37 -1.20
C GLY A 32 1.55 -8.26 -0.04
N THR A 33 2.01 -9.51 -0.01
CA THR A 33 1.74 -10.45 1.09
C THR A 33 2.71 -10.27 2.25
N VAL A 34 4.02 -10.32 1.95
CA VAL A 34 5.09 -10.35 2.97
C VAL A 34 5.09 -9.11 3.86
N VAL A 35 4.81 -7.95 3.27
CA VAL A 35 4.85 -6.65 3.95
C VAL A 35 3.45 -6.14 4.23
N HIS A 36 2.65 -5.89 3.19
CA HIS A 36 1.42 -5.11 3.35
C HIS A 36 0.29 -5.87 4.03
N ILE A 37 -0.11 -7.04 3.51
CA ILE A 37 -1.17 -7.85 4.13
C ILE A 37 -0.72 -8.34 5.52
N ASN A 38 0.52 -8.79 5.64
CA ASN A 38 1.08 -9.27 6.91
C ASN A 38 1.03 -8.19 8.01
N ALA A 39 1.52 -6.97 7.71
CA ALA A 39 1.48 -5.86 8.67
C ALA A 39 0.05 -5.36 8.92
N ALA A 40 -0.80 -5.30 7.89
CA ALA A 40 -2.18 -4.85 8.01
C ALA A 40 -3.00 -5.74 8.96
N ILE A 41 -2.93 -7.07 8.78
CA ILE A 41 -3.63 -8.02 9.64
C ILE A 41 -3.11 -7.93 11.08
N ALA A 42 -1.80 -7.87 11.28
CA ALA A 42 -1.23 -7.71 12.62
C ALA A 42 -1.66 -6.40 13.30
N GLY A 43 -1.72 -5.30 12.53
CA GLY A 43 -2.20 -4.00 12.99
C GLY A 43 -3.69 -4.04 13.37
N LEU A 44 -4.54 -4.67 12.56
CA LEU A 44 -5.97 -4.82 12.84
C LEU A 44 -6.23 -5.70 14.07
N VAL A 45 -5.53 -6.83 14.21
CA VAL A 45 -5.61 -7.68 15.40
C VAL A 45 -5.15 -6.90 16.64
N GLY A 46 -4.06 -6.14 16.54
CA GLY A 46 -3.60 -5.26 17.62
C GLY A 46 -4.63 -4.21 18.01
N ALA A 47 -5.23 -3.52 17.03
CA ALA A 47 -6.28 -2.53 17.26
C ALA A 47 -7.52 -3.14 17.92
N TYR A 48 -7.89 -4.37 17.55
CA TYR A 48 -8.99 -5.11 18.17
C TYR A 48 -8.71 -5.48 19.62
N LEU A 49 -7.52 -6.00 19.92
CA LEU A 49 -7.16 -6.48 21.26
C LEU A 49 -6.87 -5.35 22.26
N ILE A 50 -6.25 -4.26 21.82
CA ILE A 50 -5.91 -3.11 22.69
C ILE A 50 -7.15 -2.25 22.98
N GLY A 51 -8.12 -2.24 22.06
CA GLY A 51 -9.34 -1.46 22.18
C GLY A 51 -9.21 -0.04 21.66
N LYS A 52 -10.32 0.70 21.74
CA LYS A 52 -10.48 2.00 21.07
C LYS A 52 -9.93 3.15 21.93
N ARG A 53 -9.37 4.17 21.28
CA ARG A 53 -8.99 5.43 21.95
C ARG A 53 -10.20 6.07 22.63
N VAL A 54 -10.01 6.65 23.81
CA VAL A 54 -11.04 7.44 24.51
C VAL A 54 -11.55 8.56 23.59
N GLY A 55 -12.88 8.65 23.42
CA GLY A 55 -13.53 9.61 22.52
C GLY A 55 -13.81 9.07 21.11
N PHE A 56 -13.27 7.90 20.75
CA PHE A 56 -13.62 7.24 19.49
C PHE A 56 -15.13 6.94 19.43
N GLY A 57 -15.77 7.29 18.32
CA GLY A 57 -17.22 7.18 18.14
C GLY A 57 -18.05 8.32 18.74
N LYS A 58 -17.40 9.30 19.42
CA LYS A 58 -18.06 10.51 19.93
C LYS A 58 -17.72 11.75 19.10
N GLU A 59 -16.47 11.89 18.68
CA GLU A 59 -15.98 13.01 17.87
C GLU A 59 -15.02 12.53 16.77
N ALA A 60 -14.97 13.27 15.65
CA ALA A 60 -14.02 13.00 14.59
C ALA A 60 -12.62 13.51 14.99
N PHE A 61 -11.64 12.60 15.08
CA PHE A 61 -10.25 13.00 15.30
C PHE A 61 -9.68 13.67 14.06
N LYS A 62 -9.42 14.98 14.12
CA LYS A 62 -8.73 15.72 13.05
C LYS A 62 -7.22 15.61 13.26
N PRO A 63 -6.43 15.27 12.22
CA PRO A 63 -4.98 15.37 12.29
C PRO A 63 -4.57 16.81 12.58
N HIS A 64 -3.73 17.03 13.59
CA HIS A 64 -3.26 18.36 13.95
C HIS A 64 -2.24 18.94 12.95
N ASN A 65 -1.56 18.07 12.16
CA ASN A 65 -0.47 18.47 11.26
C ASN A 65 -0.51 17.68 9.93
N LEU A 66 -1.38 18.11 9.01
CA LEU A 66 -1.45 17.54 7.66
C LEU A 66 -0.19 17.74 6.81
N PRO A 67 0.56 18.86 6.92
CA PRO A 67 1.84 18.99 6.23
C PRO A 67 2.83 17.86 6.57
N MET A 68 2.92 17.44 7.83
CA MET A 68 3.77 16.29 8.20
C MET A 68 3.28 14.96 7.63
N VAL A 69 1.97 14.76 7.52
CA VAL A 69 1.40 13.58 6.83
C VAL A 69 1.83 13.57 5.36
N PHE A 70 1.73 14.72 4.69
CA PHE A 70 2.18 14.87 3.31
C PHE A 70 3.69 14.63 3.18
N THR A 71 4.52 15.23 4.03
CA THR A 71 5.98 15.00 4.02
C THR A 71 6.32 13.52 4.23
N GLY A 72 5.67 12.86 5.19
CA GLY A 72 5.85 11.42 5.40
C GLY A 72 5.43 10.59 4.18
N THR A 73 4.30 10.94 3.55
CA THR A 73 3.83 10.29 2.33
C THR A 73 4.80 10.49 1.16
N ALA A 74 5.38 11.69 1.02
CA ALA A 74 6.38 11.98 0.00
C ALA A 74 7.67 11.18 0.22
N ILE A 75 8.15 11.08 1.47
CA ILE A 75 9.30 10.23 1.80
C ILE A 75 9.00 8.76 1.47
N LEU A 76 7.83 8.27 1.84
CA LEU A 76 7.40 6.91 1.52
C LEU A 76 7.36 6.68 0.01
N TYR A 77 6.76 7.58 -0.76
CA TYR A 77 6.72 7.50 -2.23
C TYR A 77 8.11 7.42 -2.85
N ILE A 78 9.03 8.31 -2.44
CA ILE A 78 10.39 8.32 -2.98
C ILE A 78 11.16 7.06 -2.57
N GLY A 79 11.05 6.63 -1.31
CA GLY A 79 11.64 5.38 -0.84
C GLY A 79 11.07 4.14 -1.55
N TRP A 80 9.81 4.22 -2.00
CA TRP A 80 9.13 3.12 -2.67
C TRP A 80 9.72 2.78 -4.04
N PHE A 81 10.45 3.70 -4.68
CA PHE A 81 11.20 3.37 -5.89
C PHE A 81 12.29 2.34 -5.60
N GLY A 82 13.05 2.51 -4.51
CA GLY A 82 14.01 1.52 -4.05
C GLY A 82 13.33 0.22 -3.62
N PHE A 83 12.16 0.32 -2.99
CA PHE A 83 11.37 -0.84 -2.57
C PHE A 83 10.88 -1.68 -3.76
N ASN A 84 10.23 -1.07 -4.76
CA ASN A 84 9.68 -1.79 -5.90
C ASN A 84 10.73 -2.08 -6.96
N ALA A 85 11.45 -1.07 -7.49
CA ALA A 85 12.41 -1.31 -8.57
C ALA A 85 13.62 -2.12 -8.07
N GLY A 86 14.03 -1.93 -6.81
CA GLY A 86 15.11 -2.71 -6.20
C GLY A 86 14.79 -4.19 -6.03
N SER A 87 13.51 -4.58 -5.94
CA SER A 87 13.10 -5.99 -5.91
C SER A 87 13.41 -6.77 -7.18
N ALA A 88 13.76 -6.10 -8.28
CA ALA A 88 14.32 -6.75 -9.47
C ALA A 88 15.72 -7.35 -9.22
N GLY A 89 16.41 -6.93 -8.14
CA GLY A 89 17.74 -7.43 -7.77
C GLY A 89 18.89 -6.92 -8.65
N SER A 90 18.61 -6.21 -9.73
CA SER A 90 19.60 -5.62 -10.63
C SER A 90 19.00 -4.45 -11.43
N ALA A 91 19.86 -3.58 -11.97
CA ALA A 91 19.43 -2.46 -12.82
C ALA A 91 19.20 -2.95 -14.26
N ASN A 92 17.98 -3.43 -14.53
CA ASN A 92 17.57 -3.98 -15.82
C ASN A 92 16.18 -3.45 -16.25
N GLU A 93 15.64 -3.98 -17.34
CA GLU A 93 14.33 -3.62 -17.86
C GLU A 93 13.17 -3.91 -16.90
N ILE A 94 13.29 -4.92 -16.03
CA ILE A 94 12.29 -5.23 -15.01
C ILE A 94 12.31 -4.18 -13.89
N ALA A 95 13.48 -3.72 -13.47
CA ALA A 95 13.60 -2.60 -12.54
C ALA A 95 12.99 -1.32 -13.14
N ALA A 96 13.26 -1.05 -14.42
CA ALA A 96 12.69 0.09 -15.13
C ALA A 96 11.15 -0.02 -15.23
N LEU A 97 10.63 -1.21 -15.53
CA LEU A 97 9.19 -1.49 -15.56
C LEU A 97 8.54 -1.26 -14.19
N ALA A 98 9.12 -1.84 -13.13
CA ALA A 98 8.64 -1.68 -11.76
C ALA A 98 8.67 -0.21 -11.32
N PHE A 99 9.70 0.55 -11.71
CA PHE A 99 9.78 1.98 -11.47
C PHE A 99 8.61 2.73 -12.14
N VAL A 100 8.41 2.53 -13.45
CA VAL A 100 7.33 3.18 -14.21
C VAL A 100 5.95 2.82 -13.65
N ASN A 101 5.72 1.53 -13.37
CA ASN A 101 4.46 1.07 -12.80
C ASN A 101 4.21 1.65 -11.42
N THR A 102 5.25 1.89 -10.62
CA THR A 102 5.14 2.57 -9.32
C THR A 102 4.67 4.01 -9.49
N VAL A 103 5.22 4.76 -10.45
CA VAL A 103 4.73 6.12 -10.77
C VAL A 103 3.26 6.08 -11.17
N VAL A 104 2.92 5.24 -12.15
CA VAL A 104 1.61 5.23 -12.78
C VAL A 104 0.52 4.78 -11.83
N ALA A 105 0.73 3.69 -11.09
CA ALA A 105 -0.26 3.21 -10.14
C ALA A 105 -0.48 4.19 -8.98
N THR A 106 0.58 4.84 -8.50
CA THR A 106 0.45 5.88 -7.46
C THR A 106 -0.39 7.05 -7.95
N ALA A 107 -0.06 7.60 -9.13
CA ALA A 107 -0.80 8.71 -9.71
C ALA A 107 -2.28 8.33 -9.97
N ALA A 108 -2.52 7.14 -10.52
CA ALA A 108 -3.86 6.64 -10.78
C ALA A 108 -4.68 6.44 -9.49
N ALA A 109 -4.06 5.96 -8.41
CA ALA A 109 -4.73 5.79 -7.13
C ALA A 109 -5.02 7.11 -6.42
N ILE A 110 -4.12 8.10 -6.52
CA ILE A 110 -4.39 9.48 -6.04
C ILE A 110 -5.63 10.03 -6.75
N LEU A 111 -5.68 9.92 -8.08
CA LEU A 111 -6.82 10.41 -8.87
C LEU A 111 -8.10 9.63 -8.55
N GLY A 112 -8.04 8.30 -8.50
CA GLY A 112 -9.17 7.45 -8.15
C GLY A 112 -9.75 7.78 -6.77
N TRP A 113 -8.88 7.94 -5.77
CA TRP A 113 -9.29 8.36 -4.43
C TRP A 113 -9.89 9.76 -4.44
N ILE A 114 -9.23 10.75 -5.06
CA ILE A 114 -9.71 12.14 -5.11
C ILE A 114 -11.09 12.22 -5.78
N ILE A 115 -11.29 11.54 -6.90
CA ILE A 115 -12.57 11.52 -7.61
C ILE A 115 -13.65 10.85 -6.74
N GLY A 116 -13.33 9.70 -6.13
CA GLY A 116 -14.24 9.01 -5.21
C GLY A 116 -14.59 9.87 -3.99
N GLU A 117 -13.61 10.51 -3.37
CA GLU A 117 -13.83 11.40 -2.23
C GLU A 117 -14.65 12.63 -2.63
N TRP A 118 -14.39 13.21 -3.81
CA TRP A 118 -15.14 14.36 -4.29
C TRP A 118 -16.61 14.00 -4.53
N THR A 119 -16.88 12.85 -5.14
CA THR A 119 -18.27 12.39 -5.35
C THR A 119 -18.99 12.06 -4.04
N LEU A 120 -18.30 11.51 -3.03
CA LEU A 120 -18.90 11.16 -1.73
C LEU A 120 -19.02 12.32 -0.75
N ARG A 121 -18.07 13.26 -0.77
CA ARG A 121 -17.91 14.31 0.26
C ARG A 121 -17.97 15.74 -0.29
N GLY A 122 -18.14 15.91 -1.60
CA GLY A 122 -18.29 17.19 -2.29
C GLY A 122 -16.99 17.99 -2.49
N LYS A 123 -15.87 17.54 -1.93
CA LYS A 123 -14.55 18.15 -2.12
C LYS A 123 -13.40 17.17 -1.85
N PRO A 124 -12.27 17.31 -2.54
CA PRO A 124 -11.06 16.54 -2.24
C PRO A 124 -10.36 17.04 -0.98
N SER A 125 -9.54 16.18 -0.37
CA SER A 125 -8.72 16.51 0.80
C SER A 125 -7.25 16.10 0.63
N LEU A 126 -6.34 16.81 1.31
CA LEU A 126 -4.92 16.46 1.33
C LEU A 126 -4.69 15.06 1.93
N LEU A 127 -5.45 14.71 2.97
CA LEU A 127 -5.38 13.37 3.58
C LEU A 127 -5.87 12.29 2.61
N GLY A 128 -6.92 12.57 1.84
CA GLY A 128 -7.42 11.67 0.80
C GLY A 128 -6.38 11.46 -0.31
N ALA A 129 -5.77 12.54 -0.80
CA ALA A 129 -4.67 12.44 -1.77
C ALA A 129 -3.50 11.60 -1.26
N CYS A 130 -3.07 11.82 -0.01
CA CYS A 130 -1.98 11.03 0.60
C CYS A 130 -2.38 9.55 0.77
N SER A 131 -3.62 9.29 1.20
CA SER A 131 -4.14 7.92 1.36
C SER A 131 -4.23 7.20 0.02
N GLY A 132 -4.66 7.91 -1.03
CA GLY A 132 -4.65 7.41 -2.42
C GLY A 132 -3.25 7.06 -2.90
N ALA A 133 -2.24 7.90 -2.61
CA ALA A 133 -0.85 7.60 -2.95
C ALA A 133 -0.39 6.28 -2.31
N ILE A 134 -0.60 6.12 -1.01
CA ILE A 134 -0.24 4.88 -0.30
C ILE A 134 -1.03 3.68 -0.83
N ALA A 135 -2.33 3.84 -1.12
CA ALA A 135 -3.15 2.78 -1.68
C ALA A 135 -2.61 2.28 -3.04
N GLY A 136 -2.22 3.19 -3.94
CA GLY A 136 -1.62 2.82 -5.23
C GLY A 136 -0.27 2.13 -5.08
N LEU A 137 0.59 2.65 -4.20
CA LEU A 137 1.89 2.06 -3.89
C LEU A 137 1.75 0.63 -3.34
N VAL A 138 0.84 0.42 -2.38
CA VAL A 138 0.54 -0.90 -1.81
C VAL A 138 -0.05 -1.82 -2.87
N GLY A 139 -1.03 -1.33 -3.65
CA GLY A 139 -1.73 -2.12 -4.66
C GLY A 139 -0.81 -2.62 -5.77
N VAL A 140 0.15 -1.80 -6.22
CA VAL A 140 1.08 -2.19 -7.29
C VAL A 140 2.27 -2.99 -6.79
N THR A 141 2.58 -2.96 -5.50
CA THR A 141 3.75 -3.66 -4.90
C THR A 141 3.88 -5.13 -5.35
N PRO A 142 2.85 -5.99 -5.26
CA PRO A 142 3.01 -7.39 -5.69
C PRO A 142 3.11 -7.56 -7.21
N ALA A 143 2.71 -6.55 -7.99
CA ALA A 143 2.51 -6.65 -9.43
C ALA A 143 3.51 -5.84 -10.28
N CYS A 144 4.28 -4.93 -9.68
CA CYS A 144 4.99 -3.87 -10.39
C CYS A 144 6.01 -4.39 -11.42
N GLY A 145 6.63 -5.55 -11.22
CA GLY A 145 7.52 -6.18 -12.20
C GLY A 145 6.85 -7.17 -13.16
N TYR A 146 5.54 -7.41 -13.04
CA TYR A 146 4.81 -8.44 -13.81
C TYR A 146 3.77 -7.88 -14.78
N VAL A 147 3.30 -6.65 -14.56
CA VAL A 147 2.25 -6.04 -15.39
C VAL A 147 2.81 -4.97 -16.31
N GLY A 148 2.13 -4.72 -17.43
CA GLY A 148 2.38 -3.54 -18.25
C GLY A 148 1.79 -2.26 -17.62
N VAL A 149 2.14 -1.11 -18.20
CA VAL A 149 1.72 0.21 -17.69
C VAL A 149 0.20 0.40 -17.62
N GLY A 150 -0.55 -0.15 -18.57
CA GLY A 150 -2.01 -0.12 -18.54
C GLY A 150 -2.59 -0.93 -17.36
N GLY A 151 -1.95 -2.05 -17.02
CA GLY A 151 -2.30 -2.84 -15.84
C GLY A 151 -2.02 -2.08 -14.55
N ALA A 152 -0.87 -1.40 -14.45
CA ALA A 152 -0.54 -0.55 -13.31
C ALA A 152 -1.54 0.59 -13.11
N LEU A 153 -2.01 1.21 -14.21
CA LEU A 153 -3.06 2.24 -14.14
C LEU A 153 -4.36 1.68 -13.56
N VAL A 154 -4.83 0.53 -14.07
CA VAL A 154 -6.05 -0.12 -13.59
C VAL A 154 -5.92 -0.52 -12.11
N ILE A 155 -4.80 -1.14 -11.74
CA ILE A 155 -4.49 -1.48 -10.34
C ILE A 155 -4.54 -0.22 -9.46
N GLY A 156 -3.92 0.87 -9.90
CA GLY A 156 -3.92 2.14 -9.17
C GLY A 156 -5.33 2.67 -8.93
N VAL A 157 -6.15 2.81 -9.98
CA VAL A 157 -7.53 3.31 -9.83
C VAL A 157 -8.33 2.44 -8.86
N ILE A 158 -8.29 1.11 -9.04
CA ILE A 158 -9.02 0.17 -8.18
C ILE A 158 -8.50 0.26 -6.75
N ALA A 159 -7.18 0.30 -6.53
CA ALA A 159 -6.59 0.39 -5.20
C ALA A 159 -6.98 1.69 -4.50
N GLY A 160 -6.98 2.83 -5.21
CA GLY A 160 -7.43 4.12 -4.66
C GLY A 160 -8.88 4.09 -4.21
N LEU A 161 -9.79 3.56 -5.05
CA LEU A 161 -11.21 3.42 -4.70
C LEU A 161 -11.44 2.40 -3.58
N ALA A 162 -10.77 1.25 -3.62
CA ALA A 162 -10.87 0.22 -2.61
C ALA A 162 -10.34 0.70 -1.26
N GLY A 163 -9.24 1.46 -1.24
CA GLY A 163 -8.71 2.08 -0.03
C GLY A 163 -9.68 3.09 0.57
N LEU A 164 -10.33 3.90 -0.27
CA LEU A 164 -11.36 4.84 0.17
C LEU A 164 -12.52 4.09 0.84
N VAL A 165 -13.06 3.06 0.19
CA VAL A 165 -14.13 2.22 0.76
C VAL A 165 -13.68 1.53 2.05
N GLY A 166 -12.47 0.96 2.09
CA GLY A 166 -11.93 0.31 3.29
C GLY A 166 -11.82 1.28 4.47
N SER A 167 -11.40 2.53 4.22
CA SER A 167 -11.30 3.57 5.26
C SER A 167 -12.65 4.04 5.79
N HIS A 168 -13.74 3.82 5.05
CA HIS A 168 -15.09 4.14 5.48
C HIS A 168 -15.69 3.10 6.44
N HIS A 169 -15.16 1.87 6.45
CA HIS A 169 -15.65 0.76 7.29
C HIS A 169 -14.78 0.47 8.51
N ALA A 170 -13.62 1.14 8.64
CA ALA A 170 -12.69 1.04 9.76
C ALA A 170 -13.04 2.03 10.89
#